data_AF-A7T8B1-F1
#
_entry.id   AF-A7T8B1-F1
#
_cell.length_a   1.000
_cell.length_b   1.000
_cell.length_c   1.000
_cell.angle_alpha   90.00
_cell.angle_beta   90.00
_cell.angle_gamma   90.00
#
_symmetry.space_group_name_H-M   'P 1'
#
loop_
_entity.id
_entity.type
_entity.pdbx_description
1 polymer ?
#
loop_
_entity_poly.entity_id
_entity_poly.type
_entity_poly.pdbx_seq_one_letter_code
_entity_poly.pdbx_strand_id
1 'polypeptide(L)'
;RMRGIFSQGMVMCCNRDEKWTVVVPPEGAAPGDRVVFDGQEGEPDAQLNPKKKVWETLAPDFKTNSEGQPCFRDLPFTVRGKGVCASGGIIDGVVR
;
A
#
# COMPACT_ATOMS: atom_id res chain seq x y z
N ARG A 1 -12.23 2.04 17.12
CA ARG A 1 -11.56 2.99 18.05
C ARG A 1 -10.36 2.29 18.64
N MET A 2 -9.18 2.89 18.56
CA MET A 2 -7.95 2.37 19.15
C MET A 2 -7.79 3.05 20.52
N ARG A 3 -7.99 2.30 21.61
CA ARG A 3 -7.85 2.80 22.99
C ARG A 3 -8.62 4.11 23.26
N GLY A 4 -9.85 4.21 22.77
CA GLY A 4 -10.71 5.39 22.93
C GLY A 4 -10.58 6.45 21.81
N ILE A 5 -9.54 6.39 20.99
CA ILE A 5 -9.29 7.34 19.89
C ILE A 5 -9.83 6.77 18.57
N PHE A 6 -10.41 7.60 17.72
CA PHE A 6 -10.89 7.19 16.39
C PHE A 6 -9.78 7.39 15.35
N SER A 7 -9.32 6.30 14.73
CA SER A 7 -8.41 6.37 13.58
C SER A 7 -9.21 6.51 12.29
N GLN A 8 -8.82 7.47 11.44
CA GLN A 8 -9.45 7.73 10.14
C GLN A 8 -8.66 7.14 8.96
N GLY A 9 -7.59 6.41 9.23
CA GLY A 9 -6.77 5.79 8.20
C GLY A 9 -5.77 4.79 8.78
N MET A 10 -5.00 4.18 7.89
CA MET A 10 -3.92 3.26 8.21
C MET A 10 -2.70 3.59 7.36
N VAL A 11 -1.51 3.50 7.95
CA VAL A 11 -0.25 3.69 7.24
C VAL A 11 0.17 2.34 6.66
N MET A 12 0.42 2.30 5.36
CA MET A 12 0.93 1.11 4.68
C MET A 12 2.39 0.86 5.08
N CYS A 13 2.68 -0.35 5.56
CA CYS A 13 4.00 -0.78 5.98
C CYS A 13 4.39 -2.09 5.30
N CYS A 14 5.69 -2.31 5.17
CA CYS A 14 6.24 -3.58 4.74
C CYS A 14 6.84 -4.30 5.94
N ASN A 15 6.69 -5.63 5.96
CA ASN A 15 7.25 -6.47 7.00
C ASN A 15 7.86 -7.75 6.42
N ARG A 16 9.04 -8.11 6.93
CA ARG A 16 9.67 -9.41 6.75
C ARG A 16 10.51 -9.71 7.97
N ASP A 17 10.39 -10.93 8.52
CA ASP A 17 11.19 -11.40 9.66
C ASP A 17 11.22 -10.40 10.83
N GLU A 18 10.04 -9.89 11.23
CA GLU A 18 9.86 -8.89 12.29
C GLU A 18 10.48 -7.50 12.03
N LYS A 19 11.18 -7.31 10.91
CA LYS A 19 11.63 -5.99 10.46
C LYS A 19 10.48 -5.26 9.79
N TRP A 20 10.25 -4.01 10.19
CA TRP A 20 9.21 -3.16 9.63
C TRP A 20 9.81 -1.94 8.95
N THR A 21 9.24 -1.56 7.81
CA THR A 21 9.53 -0.32 7.11
C THR A 21 8.22 0.32 6.65
N VAL A 22 8.21 1.63 6.51
CA VAL A 22 7.06 2.37 5.99
C VAL A 22 7.15 2.43 4.47
N VAL A 23 6.02 2.36 3.78
CA VAL A 23 5.96 2.68 2.34
C VAL A 23 6.14 4.18 2.16
N VAL A 24 7.19 4.58 1.45
CA VAL A 24 7.57 5.97 1.23
C VAL A 24 7.14 6.38 -0.19
N PRO A 25 6.35 7.45 -0.36
CA PRO A 25 6.02 7.99 -1.68
C PRO A 25 7.26 8.42 -2.48
N PRO A 26 7.20 8.47 -3.83
CA PRO A 26 8.29 8.97 -4.66
C PRO A 26 8.55 10.46 -4.42
N GLU A 27 9.72 10.93 -4.88
CA GLU A 27 10.08 12.34 -4.82
C GLU A 27 9.04 13.22 -5.55
N GLY A 28 8.72 14.37 -4.94
CA GLY A 28 7.70 15.29 -5.46
C GLY A 28 6.24 14.89 -5.17
N ALA A 29 6.00 13.75 -4.50
CA ALA A 29 4.67 13.41 -4.01
C ALA A 29 4.17 14.44 -2.97
N ALA A 30 2.88 14.75 -3.03
CA ALA A 30 2.20 15.74 -2.20
C ALA A 30 0.97 15.10 -1.51
N PRO A 31 0.53 15.65 -0.37
CA PRO A 31 -0.69 15.19 0.27
C PRO A 31 -1.90 15.21 -0.68
N GLY A 32 -2.61 14.09 -0.75
CA GLY A 32 -3.75 13.91 -1.67
C GLY A 32 -3.42 13.23 -2.99
N ASP A 33 -2.14 13.02 -3.31
CA ASP A 33 -1.76 12.21 -4.45
C ASP A 33 -2.32 10.79 -4.35
N ARG A 34 -2.81 10.29 -5.47
CA ARG A 34 -3.35 8.94 -5.57
C ARG A 34 -2.24 7.96 -5.92
N VAL A 35 -2.13 6.91 -5.11
CA VAL A 35 -1.39 5.70 -5.47
C VAL A 35 -2.29 4.84 -6.36
N VAL A 36 -1.76 4.43 -7.51
CA VAL A 36 -2.45 3.61 -8.49
C VAL A 36 -1.60 2.39 -8.85
N PHE A 37 -2.27 1.40 -9.45
CA PHE A 37 -1.63 0.22 -10.03
C PHE A 37 -1.92 0.26 -11.53
N ASP A 38 -0.87 0.22 -12.36
CA ASP A 38 -1.04 0.35 -13.80
C ASP A 38 -1.93 -0.77 -14.36
N GLY A 39 -2.88 -0.41 -15.22
CA GLY A 39 -3.89 -1.34 -15.74
C GLY A 39 -5.04 -1.67 -14.78
N GLN A 40 -5.03 -1.19 -13.53
CA GLN A 40 -6.17 -1.27 -12.61
C GLN A 40 -6.86 0.10 -12.56
N GLU A 41 -7.83 0.29 -13.45
CA GLU A 41 -8.66 1.49 -13.47
C GLU A 41 -9.96 1.28 -12.68
N GLY A 42 -10.37 2.30 -11.93
CA GLY A 42 -11.61 2.26 -11.15
C GLY A 42 -11.68 3.39 -10.13
N GLU A 43 -12.87 3.62 -9.61
CA GLU A 43 -13.09 4.53 -8.49
C GLU A 43 -13.08 3.73 -7.18
N PRO A 44 -12.39 4.22 -6.12
CA PRO A 44 -12.42 3.58 -4.82
C PRO A 44 -13.83 3.67 -4.20
N ASP A 45 -14.21 2.65 -3.46
CA ASP A 45 -15.42 2.71 -2.63
C ASP A 45 -15.33 3.89 -1.65
N ALA A 46 -16.40 4.67 -1.51
CA ALA A 46 -16.46 5.77 -0.53
C ALA A 46 -16.20 5.28 0.91
N GLN A 47 -16.62 4.06 1.21
CA GLN A 47 -16.27 3.33 2.42
C GLN A 47 -16.26 1.83 2.11
N LEU A 48 -15.17 1.15 2.45
CA LEU A 48 -15.09 -0.31 2.31
C LEU A 48 -16.16 -0.97 3.19
N ASN A 49 -17.00 -1.82 2.58
CA ASN A 49 -18.04 -2.54 3.30
C ASN A 49 -17.42 -3.72 4.11
N PRO A 50 -17.49 -3.71 5.45
CA PRO A 50 -16.88 -4.77 6.27
C PRO A 50 -17.44 -6.17 5.99
N LYS A 51 -18.68 -6.28 5.50
CA LYS A 51 -19.30 -7.57 5.17
C LYS A 51 -18.71 -8.20 3.90
N LYS A 52 -18.20 -7.39 2.98
CA LYS A 52 -17.60 -7.86 1.72
C LYS A 52 -16.17 -8.36 1.88
N LYS A 53 -15.51 -8.04 3.02
CA LYS A 53 -14.13 -8.46 3.32
C LYS A 53 -13.14 -8.18 2.18
N VAL A 54 -13.31 -7.03 1.51
CA VAL A 54 -12.53 -6.66 0.32
C VAL A 54 -11.04 -6.60 0.66
N TRP A 55 -10.69 -5.93 1.75
CA TRP A 55 -9.30 -5.82 2.20
C TRP A 55 -8.71 -7.19 2.53
N GLU A 56 -9.41 -8.03 3.28
CA GLU A 56 -8.93 -9.36 3.68
C GLU A 56 -8.73 -10.28 2.48
N THR A 57 -9.48 -10.07 1.40
CA THR A 57 -9.35 -10.81 0.15
C THR A 57 -8.13 -10.34 -0.65
N LEU A 58 -7.81 -9.04 -0.63
CA LEU A 58 -6.72 -8.45 -1.43
C LEU A 58 -5.38 -8.35 -0.68
N ALA A 59 -5.40 -8.21 0.65
CA ALA A 59 -4.23 -8.10 1.53
C ALA A 59 -3.11 -9.12 1.22
N PRO A 60 -3.41 -10.41 0.94
CA PRO A 60 -2.38 -11.41 0.63
C PRO A 60 -1.60 -11.15 -0.66
N ASP A 61 -2.17 -10.38 -1.59
CA ASP A 61 -1.57 -10.06 -2.89
C ASP A 61 -0.65 -8.82 -2.82
N PHE A 62 -0.60 -8.14 -1.68
CA PHE A 62 0.27 -7.00 -1.44
C PHE A 62 1.62 -7.46 -0.88
N LYS A 63 2.66 -7.38 -1.73
CA LYS A 63 4.01 -7.86 -1.42
C LYS A 63 5.06 -6.94 -2.01
N THR A 64 6.27 -6.99 -1.48
CA THR A 64 7.40 -6.34 -2.14
C THR A 64 8.04 -7.25 -3.18
N ASN A 65 8.45 -6.71 -4.32
CA ASN A 65 9.11 -7.46 -5.38
C ASN A 65 10.62 -7.67 -5.10
N SER A 66 11.33 -8.27 -6.05
CA SER A 66 12.78 -8.52 -5.98
C SER A 66 13.63 -7.25 -5.90
N GLU A 67 13.09 -6.10 -6.26
CA GLU A 67 13.72 -4.78 -6.15
C GLU A 67 13.37 -4.07 -4.83
N GLY A 68 12.55 -4.70 -3.98
CA GLY A 68 12.08 -4.11 -2.73
C GLY A 68 11.04 -3.00 -2.93
N GLN A 69 10.39 -2.94 -4.09
CA GLN A 69 9.26 -2.05 -4.33
C GLN A 69 7.96 -2.70 -3.84
N PRO A 70 7.07 -1.96 -3.16
CA PRO A 70 5.75 -2.46 -2.79
C PRO A 70 4.89 -2.61 -4.04
N CYS A 71 4.24 -3.76 -4.17
CA CYS A 71 3.42 -4.15 -5.31
C CYS A 71 2.10 -4.77 -4.88
N PHE A 72 1.09 -4.67 -5.74
CA PHE A 72 -0.13 -5.46 -5.70
C PHE A 72 -0.13 -6.37 -6.93
N ARG A 73 -0.08 -7.70 -6.74
CA ARG A 73 0.02 -8.66 -7.88
C ARG A 73 1.10 -8.26 -8.89
N ASP A 74 2.30 -7.99 -8.39
CA ASP A 74 3.47 -7.53 -9.14
C ASP A 74 3.35 -6.14 -9.80
N LEU A 75 2.23 -5.44 -9.64
CA LEU A 75 2.05 -4.05 -10.08
C LEU A 75 2.58 -3.08 -9.01
N PRO A 76 3.59 -2.25 -9.31
CA PRO A 76 4.17 -1.34 -8.32
C PRO A 76 3.20 -0.24 -7.88
N PHE A 77 3.30 0.15 -6.62
CA PHE A 77 2.59 1.31 -6.07
C PHE A 77 3.13 2.57 -6.76
N THR A 78 2.33 3.16 -7.65
CA THR A 78 2.78 4.25 -8.50
C THR A 78 1.99 5.52 -8.23
N VAL A 79 2.69 6.66 -8.14
CA VAL A 79 2.06 7.98 -8.19
C VAL A 79 2.26 8.52 -9.61
N ARG A 80 1.15 8.74 -10.32
CA ARG A 80 1.17 9.13 -11.74
C ARG A 80 2.04 10.37 -11.96
N GLY A 81 3.00 10.24 -12.87
CA GLY A 81 3.93 11.32 -13.24
C GLY A 81 5.02 11.62 -12.22
N LYS A 82 5.10 10.89 -11.09
CA LYS A 82 6.09 11.12 -10.02
C LYS A 82 6.97 9.90 -9.75
N GLY A 83 6.45 8.69 -9.97
CA GLY A 83 7.24 7.45 -9.91
C GLY A 83 6.66 6.42 -8.96
N VAL A 84 7.52 5.49 -8.53
CA VAL A 84 7.16 4.31 -7.73
C VAL A 84 7.50 4.55 -6.26
N CYS A 85 6.62 4.11 -5.35
CA CYS A 85 6.87 4.16 -3.92
C CYS A 85 8.03 3.21 -3.53
N ALA A 86 8.77 3.55 -2.48
CA ALA A 86 9.84 2.72 -1.91
C ALA A 86 9.40 2.04 -0.62
N SER A 87 10.05 0.93 -0.24
CA SER A 87 9.75 0.22 1.02
C SER A 87 10.97 -0.01 1.94
N GLY A 88 12.00 0.83 1.82
CA GLY A 88 13.22 0.66 2.63
C GLY A 88 13.98 -0.63 2.34
N GLY A 89 13.80 -1.21 1.15
CA GLY A 89 14.55 -2.35 0.64
C GLY A 89 14.17 -3.71 1.22
N ILE A 90 12.99 -3.85 1.83
CA ILE A 90 12.47 -5.19 2.19
C ILE A 90 12.08 -5.90 0.88
N ILE A 91 12.77 -6.98 0.55
CA ILE A 91 12.47 -7.85 -0.60
C ILE A 91 11.58 -9.01 -0.13
N ASP A 92 10.63 -9.47 -0.96
CA ASP A 92 9.67 -10.56 -0.67
C ASP A 92 8.95 -10.43 0.69
N GLY A 93 8.69 -9.19 1.10
CA GLY A 93 7.97 -8.87 2.32
C GLY A 93 6.47 -8.77 2.08
N VAL A 94 5.70 -8.85 3.17
CA VAL A 94 4.26 -8.59 3.16
C VAL A 94 4.03 -7.09 3.30
N VAL A 95 3.14 -6.52 2.49
CA VAL A 95 2.74 -5.11 2.55
C VAL A 95 1.34 -5.03 3.15
N ARG A 96 1.15 -4.31 4.25
CA ARG A 96 -0.13 -4.21 4.97
C ARG A 96 -0.27 -2.95 5.81
#